data_AF-A0A380JKM5-F1
#
_entry.id   AF-A0A380JKM5-F1
#
_cell.length_a   1.000
_cell.length_b   1.000
_cell.length_c   1.000
_cell.angle_alpha   90.00
_cell.angle_beta   90.00
_cell.angle_gamma   90.00
#
_symmetry.space_group_name_H-M   'P 1'
#
loop_
_entity.id
_entity.type
_entity.pdbx_description
1 polymer ?
#
loop_
_entity_poly.entity_id
_entity_poly.type
_entity_poly.pdbx_seq_one_letter_code
_entity_poly.pdbx_strand_id
1 'polypeptide(L)'
;MIGSIKQIIVPDILVLKRDGRTVAFDADKILAALGRASDELEHPCSEAVLHQIVEAVLAEIRRRFHQDIQIYEIQTIVEQELLKARLYDLAEVYIQYRTKRDFERHQAMDINFTIEKLLTKDQTVVNENANKDSDVFNTQRDLTAGIVGKSIGLKLLPEHVANAHQKGDLHFHDLDYSPYTPMTNCCLIDFKGCWQMVLRLGMPRWKVLSLSRQLLPRFRRLLRM
;
A
#
# COMPACT_ATOMS: atom_id res chain seq x y z
N MET A 1 -31.60 -4.00 36.23
CA MET A 1 -31.34 -5.39 35.79
C MET A 1 -30.78 -5.32 34.39
N ILE A 2 -29.45 -5.28 34.27
CA ILE A 2 -28.74 -5.26 32.98
C ILE A 2 -28.53 -6.74 32.66
N GLY A 3 -29.27 -7.25 31.67
CA GLY A 3 -29.19 -8.66 31.29
C GLY A 3 -27.77 -9.01 30.88
N SER A 4 -27.23 -10.08 31.47
CA SER A 4 -25.95 -10.68 31.09
C SER A 4 -25.91 -10.93 29.58
N ILE A 5 -25.09 -10.14 28.89
CA ILE A 5 -24.61 -10.46 27.55
C ILE A 5 -23.90 -11.80 27.69
N LYS A 6 -24.45 -12.87 27.10
CA LYS A 6 -23.75 -14.15 26.98
C LYS A 6 -22.39 -13.85 26.35
N GLN A 7 -21.31 -14.24 27.01
CA GLN A 7 -19.97 -14.14 26.41
C GLN A 7 -20.02 -14.87 25.07
N ILE A 8 -19.88 -14.10 24.00
CA ILE A 8 -19.73 -14.61 22.65
C ILE A 8 -18.45 -15.46 22.66
N ILE A 9 -18.59 -16.79 22.60
CA ILE A 9 -17.44 -17.69 22.63
C ILE A 9 -16.78 -17.62 21.25
N VAL A 10 -15.73 -16.82 21.15
CA VAL A 10 -14.95 -16.60 19.93
C VAL A 10 -14.10 -17.84 19.63
N PRO A 11 -14.10 -18.36 18.39
CA PRO A 11 -13.22 -19.46 18.01
C PRO A 11 -11.75 -19.04 18.09
N ASP A 12 -10.90 -19.91 18.66
CA ASP A 12 -9.45 -19.73 18.67
C ASP A 12 -8.87 -20.15 17.31
N ILE A 13 -9.09 -19.30 16.30
CA ILE A 13 -8.66 -19.52 14.92
C ILE A 13 -7.92 -18.30 14.39
N LEU A 14 -7.01 -18.56 13.47
CA LEU A 14 -6.30 -17.52 12.75
C LEU A 14 -6.98 -17.23 11.41
N VAL A 15 -7.02 -15.96 11.04
CA VAL A 15 -7.56 -15.49 9.77
C VAL A 15 -6.41 -15.21 8.81
N LEU A 16 -6.37 -15.97 7.73
CA LEU A 16 -5.52 -15.71 6.58
C LEU A 16 -6.12 -14.57 5.76
N LYS A 17 -5.49 -13.40 5.85
CA LYS A 17 -5.79 -12.23 5.02
C LYS A 17 -5.36 -12.49 3.58
N ARG A 18 -5.90 -11.69 2.66
CA ARG A 18 -5.61 -11.80 1.23
C ARG A 18 -4.14 -11.56 0.90
N ASP A 19 -3.48 -10.74 1.70
CA ASP A 19 -2.06 -10.37 1.55
C ASP A 19 -1.08 -11.36 2.19
N GLY A 20 -1.56 -12.55 2.51
CA GLY A 20 -0.79 -13.61 3.16
C GLY A 20 -0.54 -13.40 4.65
N ARG A 21 -1.01 -12.29 5.25
CA ARG A 21 -0.89 -12.08 6.70
C ARG A 21 -1.85 -12.96 7.47
N THR A 22 -1.40 -13.40 8.64
CA THR A 22 -2.21 -14.16 9.58
C THR A 22 -2.53 -13.29 10.79
N VAL A 23 -3.82 -13.17 11.14
CA VAL A 23 -4.26 -12.37 12.29
C VAL A 23 -5.24 -13.17 13.15
N ALA A 24 -5.30 -12.88 14.45
CA ALA A 24 -6.31 -13.50 15.32
C ALA A 24 -7.72 -13.13 14.83
N PHE A 25 -8.64 -14.10 14.88
CA PHE A 25 -10.04 -13.87 14.59
C PHE A 25 -10.66 -12.91 15.61
N ASP A 26 -11.53 -12.02 15.12
CA ASP A 26 -12.12 -10.95 15.90
C ASP A 26 -13.57 -10.74 15.41
N ALA A 27 -14.52 -11.12 16.26
CA ALA A 27 -15.94 -11.04 15.96
C ALA A 27 -16.46 -9.60 15.92
N ASP A 28 -15.84 -8.68 16.67
CA ASP A 28 -16.27 -7.28 16.74
C ASP A 28 -16.09 -6.59 15.39
N LYS A 29 -15.12 -7.03 14.58
CA LYS A 29 -14.96 -6.57 13.19
C LYS A 29 -16.14 -6.93 12.29
N ILE A 30 -16.78 -8.08 12.52
CA ILE A 30 -17.99 -8.49 11.78
C ILE A 30 -19.16 -7.62 12.22
N LEU A 31 -19.35 -7.46 13.54
CA LEU A 31 -20.40 -6.61 14.09
C LEU A 31 -20.29 -5.16 13.60
N ALA A 32 -19.09 -4.57 13.62
CA ALA A 32 -18.85 -3.21 13.13
C ALA A 32 -19.04 -3.07 11.61
N ALA A 33 -18.78 -4.12 10.83
CA ALA A 33 -19.06 -4.11 9.39
C ALA A 33 -20.57 -4.16 9.11
N LEU A 34 -21.30 -5.01 9.82
CA LEU A 34 -22.75 -5.12 9.73
C LEU A 34 -23.46 -3.86 10.25
N GLY A 35 -22.97 -3.25 11.33
CA GLY A 35 -23.47 -1.99 11.86
C GLY A 35 -23.38 -0.87 10.82
N ARG A 36 -22.22 -0.70 10.19
CA ARG A 36 -22.05 0.29 9.11
C ARG A 36 -22.97 0.04 7.92
N ALA A 37 -23.13 -1.22 7.50
CA ALA A 37 -24.05 -1.58 6.42
C ALA A 37 -25.51 -1.31 6.82
N SER A 38 -25.86 -1.53 8.08
CA SER A 38 -27.18 -1.25 8.64
C SER A 38 -27.48 0.24 8.71
N ASP A 39 -26.49 1.07 9.03
CA ASP A 39 -26.64 2.53 9.10
C ASP A 39 -26.88 3.17 7.71
N GLU A 40 -26.51 2.49 6.64
CA GLU A 40 -26.77 2.92 5.25
C GLU A 40 -28.19 2.59 4.77
N LEU A 41 -28.94 1.77 5.50
CA LEU A 41 -30.33 1.42 5.16
C LEU A 41 -31.29 2.55 5.55
N GLU A 42 -32.40 2.66 4.80
CA GLU A 42 -33.52 3.54 5.19
C GLU A 42 -34.10 3.19 6.56
N HIS A 43 -34.05 1.89 6.90
CA HIS A 43 -34.50 1.34 8.17
C HIS A 43 -33.38 0.48 8.78
N PRO A 44 -32.55 1.08 9.66
CA PRO A 44 -31.48 0.36 10.32
C PRO A 44 -32.00 -0.83 11.12
N CYS A 45 -31.26 -1.94 11.06
CA CYS A 45 -31.50 -3.11 11.89
C CYS A 45 -31.22 -2.78 13.37
N SER A 46 -31.97 -3.43 14.27
CA SER A 46 -31.68 -3.32 15.70
C SER A 46 -30.39 -4.05 16.06
N GLU A 47 -29.71 -3.56 17.09
CA GLU A 47 -28.48 -4.16 17.62
C GLU A 47 -28.67 -5.66 17.95
N ALA A 48 -29.84 -6.02 18.49
CA ALA A 48 -30.19 -7.41 18.79
C ALA A 48 -30.20 -8.31 17.55
N VAL A 49 -30.69 -7.82 16.41
CA VAL A 49 -30.68 -8.55 15.13
C VAL A 49 -29.24 -8.74 14.64
N LEU A 50 -28.42 -7.69 14.71
CA LEU A 50 -27.01 -7.77 14.30
C LEU A 50 -26.24 -8.80 15.13
N HIS A 51 -26.43 -8.81 16.45
CA HIS A 51 -25.83 -9.82 17.33
C HIS A 51 -26.30 -11.25 17.01
N GLN A 52 -27.57 -11.45 16.68
CA GLN A 52 -28.08 -12.77 16.27
C GLN A 52 -27.39 -13.28 14.99
N ILE A 53 -27.16 -12.40 14.01
CA ILE A 53 -26.43 -12.75 12.80
C ILE A 53 -24.97 -13.10 13.12
N VAL A 54 -24.30 -12.30 13.96
CA VAL A 54 -22.91 -12.59 14.37
C VAL A 54 -22.82 -13.95 15.08
N GLU A 55 -23.73 -14.26 15.99
CA GLU A 55 -23.78 -15.58 16.65
C GLU A 55 -23.99 -16.73 15.66
N ALA A 56 -24.86 -16.56 14.66
CA ALA A 56 -25.08 -17.55 13.60
C ALA A 56 -23.81 -17.77 12.77
N VAL A 57 -23.12 -16.68 12.40
CA VAL A 57 -21.84 -16.73 11.68
C VAL A 57 -20.78 -17.47 12.51
N LEU A 58 -20.67 -17.18 13.80
CA LEU A 58 -19.70 -17.83 14.68
C LEU A 58 -20.02 -19.32 14.90
N ALA A 59 -21.30 -19.68 15.01
CA ALA A 59 -21.72 -21.06 15.06
C ALA A 59 -21.31 -21.81 13.78
N GLU A 60 -21.51 -21.20 12.62
CA GLU A 60 -21.16 -21.81 11.33
C GLU A 60 -19.65 -21.94 11.13
N ILE A 61 -18.88 -20.92 11.53
CA ILE A 61 -17.41 -20.95 11.52
C ILE A 61 -16.90 -22.10 12.40
N ARG A 62 -17.37 -22.21 13.65
CA ARG A 62 -16.98 -23.30 14.57
C ARG A 62 -17.32 -24.69 14.04
N ARG A 63 -18.42 -24.80 13.31
CA ARG A 63 -18.88 -26.07 12.73
C ARG A 63 -18.03 -26.50 11.54
N ARG A 64 -17.61 -25.55 10.70
CA ARG A 64 -16.89 -25.84 9.44
C ARG A 64 -15.37 -25.83 9.58
N PHE A 65 -14.83 -25.04 10.50
CA PHE A 65 -13.39 -24.78 10.61
C PHE A 65 -12.87 -25.13 11.99
N HIS A 66 -11.76 -25.87 12.01
CA HIS A 66 -11.04 -26.26 13.23
C HIS A 66 -9.60 -25.71 13.26
N GLN A 67 -9.21 -24.96 12.23
CA GLN A 67 -7.89 -24.37 12.02
C GLN A 67 -8.04 -23.02 11.30
N ASP A 68 -6.96 -22.53 10.70
CA ASP A 68 -6.90 -21.30 9.92
C ASP A 68 -8.02 -21.18 8.89
N ILE A 69 -8.61 -19.99 8.81
CA ILE A 69 -9.72 -19.66 7.91
C ILE A 69 -9.32 -18.52 6.98
N GLN A 70 -9.70 -18.59 5.71
CA GLN A 70 -9.42 -17.50 4.77
C GLN A 70 -10.47 -16.39 4.91
N ILE A 71 -10.05 -15.14 4.76
CA ILE A 71 -10.95 -13.99 4.96
C ILE A 71 -12.17 -14.00 4.02
N TYR A 72 -12.06 -14.55 2.80
CA TYR A 72 -13.21 -14.67 1.91
C TYR A 72 -14.22 -15.70 2.41
N GLU A 73 -13.79 -16.73 3.14
CA GLU A 73 -14.70 -17.74 3.69
C GLU A 73 -15.59 -17.13 4.77
N ILE A 74 -15.01 -16.29 5.63
CA ILE A 74 -15.77 -15.50 6.61
C ILE A 74 -16.79 -14.62 5.89
N GLN A 75 -16.37 -13.91 4.83
CA GLN A 75 -17.26 -13.04 4.05
C GLN A 75 -18.43 -13.83 3.44
N THR A 76 -18.15 -14.97 2.82
CA THR A 76 -19.19 -15.85 2.24
C THR A 76 -20.15 -16.38 3.30
N ILE A 77 -19.67 -16.72 4.50
CA ILE A 77 -20.54 -17.16 5.60
C ILE A 77 -21.45 -16.01 6.04
N VAL A 78 -20.91 -14.79 6.20
CA VAL A 78 -21.71 -13.61 6.55
C VAL A 78 -22.81 -13.36 5.52
N GLU A 79 -22.47 -13.38 4.23
CA GLU A 79 -23.44 -13.25 3.13
C GLU A 79 -24.53 -14.34 3.19
N GLN A 80 -24.15 -15.60 3.43
CA GLN A 80 -25.08 -16.73 3.55
C GLN A 80 -26.02 -16.58 4.76
N GLU A 81 -25.52 -16.17 5.93
CA GLU A 81 -26.34 -16.00 7.12
C GLU A 81 -27.32 -14.83 6.99
N LEU A 82 -26.94 -13.74 6.34
CA LEU A 82 -27.85 -12.63 6.03
C LEU A 82 -29.01 -13.09 5.12
N LEU A 83 -28.71 -13.87 4.07
CA LEU A 83 -29.72 -14.41 3.16
C LEU A 83 -30.64 -15.44 3.86
N LYS A 84 -30.09 -16.31 4.70
CA LYS A 84 -30.88 -17.27 5.50
C LYS A 84 -31.84 -16.58 6.46
N ALA A 85 -31.39 -15.49 7.08
CA ALA A 85 -32.22 -14.66 7.95
C ALA A 85 -33.24 -13.79 7.18
N ARG A 86 -33.25 -13.85 5.84
CA ARG A 86 -34.11 -13.06 4.94
C ARG A 86 -33.91 -11.56 5.08
N LEU A 87 -32.71 -11.13 5.49
CA LEU A 87 -32.31 -9.72 5.58
C LEU A 87 -31.73 -9.28 4.24
N TYR A 88 -32.57 -9.27 3.20
CA TYR A 88 -32.12 -9.04 1.82
C TYR A 88 -31.51 -7.65 1.61
N ASP A 89 -32.13 -6.62 2.15
CA ASP A 89 -31.65 -5.23 2.00
C ASP A 89 -30.26 -5.06 2.64
N LEU A 90 -30.07 -5.62 3.84
CA LEU A 90 -28.78 -5.61 4.53
C LEU A 90 -27.73 -6.45 3.78
N ALA A 91 -28.13 -7.61 3.24
CA ALA A 91 -27.25 -8.45 2.43
C ALA A 91 -26.78 -7.70 1.18
N GLU A 92 -27.68 -7.00 0.49
CA GLU A 92 -27.36 -6.22 -0.70
C GLU A 92 -26.35 -5.12 -0.39
N VAL A 93 -26.60 -4.29 0.61
CA VAL A 93 -25.68 -3.21 1.01
C VAL A 93 -24.32 -3.77 1.42
N TYR A 94 -24.30 -4.85 2.21
CA TYR A 94 -23.07 -5.50 2.62
C TYR A 94 -22.26 -6.03 1.41
N ILE A 95 -22.92 -6.71 0.47
CA ILE A 95 -22.29 -7.27 -0.74
C ILE A 95 -21.77 -6.13 -1.63
N GLN A 96 -22.55 -5.06 -1.82
CA GLN A 96 -22.15 -3.89 -2.60
C GLN A 96 -20.92 -3.22 -1.99
N TYR A 97 -20.93 -2.96 -0.67
CA TYR A 97 -19.78 -2.41 0.06
C TYR A 97 -18.53 -3.28 -0.11
N ARG A 98 -18.68 -4.60 0.08
CA ARG A 98 -17.58 -5.57 -0.07
C ARG A 98 -17.04 -5.61 -1.50
N THR A 99 -17.92 -5.59 -2.50
CA THR A 99 -17.55 -5.58 -3.92
C THR A 99 -16.83 -4.29 -4.30
N LYS A 100 -17.32 -3.14 -3.84
CA LYS A 100 -16.66 -1.85 -4.03
C LYS A 100 -15.26 -1.83 -3.41
N ARG A 101 -15.13 -2.31 -2.17
CA ARG A 101 -13.82 -2.43 -1.50
C ARG A 101 -12.88 -3.41 -2.20
N ASP A 102 -13.41 -4.50 -2.76
CA ASP A 102 -12.63 -5.43 -3.57
C ASP A 102 -12.13 -4.75 -4.84
N PHE A 103 -13.00 -4.02 -5.53
CA PHE A 103 -12.64 -3.29 -6.73
C PHE A 103 -11.61 -2.18 -6.47
N GLU A 104 -11.80 -1.37 -5.42
CA GLU A 104 -10.84 -0.33 -5.00
C GLU A 104 -9.44 -0.93 -4.74
N ARG A 105 -9.38 -2.11 -4.10
CA ARG A 105 -8.11 -2.82 -3.88
C ARG A 105 -7.49 -3.31 -5.18
N HIS A 106 -8.28 -3.88 -6.10
CA HIS A 106 -7.77 -4.32 -7.39
C HIS A 106 -7.27 -3.13 -8.22
N GLN A 107 -7.99 -2.01 -8.24
CA GLN A 107 -7.56 -0.78 -8.91
C GLN A 107 -6.29 -0.20 -8.31
N ALA A 108 -6.15 -0.21 -6.98
CA ALA A 108 -4.92 0.23 -6.32
C ALA A 108 -3.70 -0.63 -6.67
N MET A 109 -3.92 -1.86 -7.16
CA MET A 109 -2.87 -2.75 -7.66
C MET A 109 -2.73 -2.70 -9.20
N ASP A 110 -3.67 -2.07 -9.91
CA ASP A 110 -3.65 -1.95 -11.37
C ASP A 110 -2.83 -0.73 -11.80
N ILE A 111 -1.69 -1.02 -12.41
CA ILE A 111 -0.72 -0.03 -12.91
C ILE A 111 -1.34 0.85 -13.98
N ASN A 112 -2.20 0.29 -14.84
CA ASN A 112 -2.75 1.03 -15.97
C ASN A 112 -3.65 2.18 -15.49
N PHE A 113 -4.43 1.93 -14.43
CA PHE A 113 -5.28 2.95 -13.81
C PHE A 113 -4.46 4.06 -13.14
N THR A 114 -3.34 3.71 -12.51
CA THR A 114 -2.43 4.69 -11.87
C THR A 114 -1.72 5.55 -12.92
N ILE A 115 -1.29 4.97 -14.04
CA ILE A 115 -0.68 5.68 -15.18
C ILE A 115 -1.72 6.59 -15.85
N GLU A 116 -2.96 6.15 -16.00
CA GLU A 116 -4.05 6.95 -16.60
C GLU A 116 -4.41 8.18 -15.76
N LYS A 117 -4.41 8.05 -14.43
CA LYS A 117 -4.59 9.18 -13.50
C LYS A 117 -3.51 10.26 -13.65
N LEU A 118 -2.29 9.86 -13.97
CA LEU A 118 -1.22 10.81 -14.28
C LEU A 118 -1.43 11.54 -15.60
N LEU A 119 -1.79 10.80 -16.64
CA LEU A 119 -2.04 11.38 -17.97
C LEU A 119 -3.21 12.38 -17.91
N THR A 120 -4.18 12.14 -17.02
CA THR A 120 -5.33 13.02 -16.78
C THR A 120 -5.05 14.15 -15.79
N LYS A 121 -3.82 14.28 -15.25
CA LYS A 121 -3.42 15.28 -14.25
C LYS A 121 -4.33 15.29 -13.01
N ASP A 122 -4.71 14.12 -12.52
CA ASP A 122 -5.49 14.02 -11.28
C ASP A 122 -4.71 14.68 -10.12
N GLN A 123 -5.32 15.70 -9.50
CA GLN A 123 -4.69 16.54 -8.48
C GLN A 123 -4.18 15.73 -7.27
N THR A 124 -4.76 14.55 -7.02
CA THR A 124 -4.34 13.65 -5.95
C THR A 124 -2.96 13.01 -6.18
N VAL A 125 -2.54 12.92 -7.44
CA VAL A 125 -1.24 12.33 -7.85
C VAL A 125 -0.22 13.43 -8.12
N VAL A 126 -0.66 14.54 -8.69
CA VAL A 126 0.19 15.67 -9.07
C VAL A 126 0.74 16.41 -7.84
N ASN A 127 -0.01 16.44 -6.73
CA ASN A 127 0.36 17.13 -5.49
C ASN A 127 1.07 16.23 -4.45
N GLU A 128 1.60 15.06 -4.83
CA GLU A 128 2.32 14.19 -3.88
C GLU A 128 3.58 14.86 -3.30
N ASN A 129 4.15 15.84 -4.01
CA ASN A 129 5.35 16.56 -3.58
C ASN A 129 5.12 18.09 -3.60
N ALA A 130 4.93 18.68 -2.42
CA ALA A 130 4.67 20.12 -2.25
C ALA A 130 5.78 21.04 -2.80
N ASN A 131 6.98 20.49 -3.08
CA ASN A 131 8.14 21.24 -3.58
C ASN A 131 8.33 21.14 -5.10
N LYS A 132 7.45 20.48 -5.86
CA LYS A 132 7.66 20.23 -7.29
C LYS A 132 6.54 20.86 -8.14
N ASP A 133 6.89 21.86 -8.94
CA ASP A 133 5.95 22.50 -9.87
C ASP A 133 5.62 21.54 -11.03
N SER A 134 4.40 21.02 -11.01
CA SER A 134 3.87 20.04 -11.95
C SER A 134 3.59 20.57 -13.36
N ASP A 135 3.61 21.89 -13.57
CA ASP A 135 3.40 22.47 -14.89
C ASP A 135 4.69 22.54 -15.71
N VAL A 136 5.85 22.30 -15.08
CA VAL A 136 7.14 22.24 -15.77
C VAL A 136 7.39 20.84 -16.36
N PHE A 137 7.78 20.79 -17.63
CA PHE A 137 7.99 19.54 -18.37
C PHE A 137 8.98 18.56 -17.71
N ASN A 138 10.06 19.08 -17.11
CA ASN A 138 11.02 18.25 -16.36
C ASN A 138 10.35 17.54 -15.16
N THR A 139 9.49 18.25 -14.44
CA THR A 139 8.72 17.70 -13.33
C THR A 139 7.75 16.64 -13.81
N GLN A 140 7.01 16.91 -14.88
CA GLN A 140 6.06 15.93 -15.44
C GLN A 140 6.77 14.63 -15.83
N ARG A 141 7.92 14.74 -16.51
CA ARG A 141 8.72 13.57 -16.89
C ARG A 141 9.18 12.77 -15.67
N ASP A 142 9.69 13.45 -14.65
CA ASP A 142 10.16 12.78 -13.44
C ASP A 142 9.01 12.17 -12.63
N LEU A 143 7.87 12.84 -12.51
CA LEU A 143 6.67 12.30 -11.85
C LEU A 143 6.16 11.06 -12.58
N THR A 144 6.13 11.10 -13.92
CA THR A 144 5.76 9.95 -14.75
C THR A 144 6.70 8.77 -14.51
N ALA A 145 8.01 9.02 -14.53
CA ALA A 145 9.01 7.98 -14.27
C ALA A 145 8.87 7.44 -12.84
N GLY A 146 8.66 8.31 -11.85
CA GLY A 146 8.56 7.91 -10.45
C GLY A 146 7.32 7.09 -10.16
N ILE A 147 6.19 7.37 -10.80
CA ILE A 147 4.96 6.58 -10.62
C ILE A 147 5.05 5.24 -11.34
N VAL A 148 5.62 5.19 -12.53
CA VAL A 148 5.93 3.91 -13.18
C VAL A 148 6.86 3.09 -12.29
N GLY A 149 7.91 3.71 -11.74
CA GLY A 149 8.85 3.08 -10.81
C GLY A 149 8.15 2.56 -9.56
N LYS A 150 7.30 3.38 -8.92
CA LYS A 150 6.51 3.04 -7.73
C LYS A 150 5.55 1.89 -7.99
N SER A 151 4.84 1.92 -9.11
CA SER A 151 3.93 0.87 -9.53
C SER A 151 4.63 -0.47 -9.77
N ILE A 152 5.82 -0.46 -10.38
CA ILE A 152 6.62 -1.68 -10.57
C ILE A 152 7.21 -2.14 -9.23
N GLY A 153 7.72 -1.21 -8.42
CA GLY A 153 8.25 -1.49 -7.09
C GLY A 153 7.24 -2.17 -6.18
N LEU A 154 6.00 -1.68 -6.15
CA LEU A 154 4.89 -2.30 -5.40
C LEU A 154 4.63 -3.76 -5.81
N LYS A 155 4.79 -4.12 -7.09
CA LYS A 155 4.63 -5.50 -7.57
C LYS A 155 5.80 -6.41 -7.20
N LEU A 156 6.99 -5.83 -7.03
CA LEU A 156 8.20 -6.57 -6.67
C LEU A 156 8.30 -6.81 -5.15
N LEU A 157 7.61 -5.98 -4.36
CA LEU A 157 7.55 -6.16 -2.91
C LEU A 157 6.67 -7.35 -2.53
N PRO A 158 6.96 -8.01 -1.39
CA PRO A 158 6.02 -8.93 -0.79
C PRO A 158 4.66 -8.26 -0.55
N GLU A 159 3.57 -8.96 -0.82
CA GLU A 159 2.22 -8.38 -0.81
C GLU A 159 1.87 -7.72 0.54
N HIS A 160 2.28 -8.31 1.66
CA HIS A 160 2.08 -7.73 2.99
C HIS A 160 2.81 -6.39 3.19
N VAL A 161 4.00 -6.21 2.59
CA VAL A 161 4.79 -4.97 2.66
C VAL A 161 4.19 -3.90 1.77
N ALA A 162 3.84 -4.26 0.53
CA ALA A 162 3.18 -3.35 -0.42
C ALA A 162 1.87 -2.78 0.17
N ASN A 163 1.04 -3.66 0.77
CA ASN A 163 -0.20 -3.26 1.42
C ASN A 163 0.03 -2.37 2.65
N ALA A 164 1.04 -2.65 3.48
CA ALA A 164 1.39 -1.80 4.62
C ALA A 164 1.84 -0.42 4.17
N HIS A 165 2.61 -0.35 3.06
CA HIS A 165 3.02 0.91 2.47
C HIS A 165 1.85 1.74 1.95
N GLN A 166 0.95 1.14 1.19
CA GLN A 166 -0.23 1.82 0.65
C GLN A 166 -1.19 2.33 1.74
N LYS A 167 -1.25 1.65 2.89
CA LYS A 167 -2.05 2.08 4.05
C LYS A 167 -1.40 3.18 4.88
N GLY A 168 -0.11 3.43 4.68
CA GLY A 168 0.68 4.33 5.51
C GLY A 168 1.16 3.73 6.85
N ASP A 169 0.96 2.42 7.06
CA ASP A 169 1.46 1.70 8.24
C ASP A 169 3.00 1.64 8.25
N LEU A 170 3.60 1.65 7.05
CA LEU A 170 5.04 1.63 6.81
C LEU A 170 5.38 2.56 5.63
N HIS A 171 6.56 3.15 5.61
CA HIS A 171 7.04 3.90 4.47
C HIS A 171 8.25 3.19 3.84
N PHE A 172 8.08 2.66 2.62
CA PHE A 172 9.19 2.12 1.84
C PHE A 172 9.87 3.30 1.14
N HIS A 173 11.09 3.62 1.59
CA HIS A 173 11.83 4.78 1.11
C HIS A 173 12.28 4.58 -0.35
N ASP A 174 12.21 5.64 -1.16
CA ASP A 174 12.58 5.65 -2.59
C ASP A 174 11.89 4.56 -3.44
N LEU A 175 10.61 4.29 -3.17
CA LEU A 175 9.83 3.27 -3.89
C LEU A 175 9.73 3.54 -5.40
N ASP A 176 9.90 4.80 -5.80
CA ASP A 176 9.96 5.27 -7.18
C ASP A 176 11.24 4.83 -7.92
N TYR A 177 12.27 4.37 -7.21
CA TYR A 177 13.52 3.85 -7.79
C TYR A 177 13.83 2.40 -7.37
N SER A 178 13.56 2.03 -6.13
CA SER A 178 13.87 0.71 -5.54
C SER A 178 12.56 0.01 -5.16
N PRO A 179 12.41 -1.32 -5.36
CA PRO A 179 13.39 -2.30 -5.84
C PRO A 179 13.47 -2.44 -7.37
N TYR A 180 12.73 -1.62 -8.14
CA TYR A 180 12.68 -1.73 -9.59
C TYR A 180 14.05 -1.58 -10.26
N THR A 181 14.88 -0.67 -9.73
CA THR A 181 16.26 -0.47 -10.17
C THR A 181 17.24 -0.83 -9.05
N PRO A 182 18.46 -1.30 -9.39
CA PRO A 182 19.49 -1.58 -8.38
C PRO A 182 20.16 -0.29 -7.85
N MET A 183 19.49 0.87 -7.95
CA MET A 183 20.04 2.13 -7.49
C MET A 183 19.95 2.20 -5.96
N THR A 184 21.09 2.40 -5.33
CA THR A 184 21.17 2.71 -3.90
C THR A 184 20.85 4.18 -3.69
N ASN A 185 20.11 4.55 -2.63
CA ASN A 185 19.78 5.96 -2.40
C ASN A 185 21.03 6.83 -2.22
N CYS A 186 22.01 6.30 -1.49
CA CYS A 186 23.24 6.95 -1.11
C CYS A 186 24.34 5.89 -1.18
N CYS A 187 25.45 6.25 -1.79
CA CYS A 187 26.68 5.49 -1.68
C CYS A 187 27.79 6.45 -1.22
N LEU A 188 28.67 5.96 -0.34
CA LEU A 188 29.89 6.70 -0.01
C LEU A 188 30.85 6.56 -1.18
N ILE A 189 31.17 7.69 -1.82
CA ILE A 189 32.06 7.71 -2.97
C ILE A 189 33.49 7.54 -2.49
N ASP A 190 34.16 6.47 -2.94
CA ASP A 190 35.60 6.34 -2.81
C ASP A 190 36.30 7.26 -3.82
N PHE A 191 36.54 8.51 -3.40
CA PHE A 191 37.24 9.49 -4.23
C PHE A 191 38.63 9.02 -4.68
N LYS A 192 39.32 8.22 -3.86
CA LYS A 192 40.65 7.69 -4.20
C LYS A 192 40.55 6.66 -5.33
N GLY A 193 39.61 5.72 -5.22
CA GLY A 193 39.29 4.76 -6.27
C GLY A 193 38.79 5.44 -7.56
N CYS A 194 37.90 6.42 -7.46
CA CYS A 194 37.44 7.21 -8.60
C CYS A 194 38.61 7.89 -9.33
N TRP A 195 39.53 8.52 -8.60
CA TRP A 195 40.69 9.18 -9.20
C TRP A 195 41.63 8.22 -9.94
N GLN A 196 41.80 7.01 -9.40
CA GLN A 196 42.60 5.96 -10.03
C GLN A 196 41.90 5.33 -11.25
N MET A 197 40.56 5.29 -11.25
CA MET A 197 39.75 4.58 -12.25
C MET A 197 39.26 5.48 -13.40
N VAL A 198 39.25 6.81 -13.25
CA VAL A 198 39.03 7.78 -14.35
C VAL A 198 40.01 7.56 -15.52
N LEU A 199 41.19 6.99 -15.25
CA LEU A 199 42.16 6.61 -16.28
C LEU A 199 41.80 5.33 -17.06
N ARG A 200 40.87 4.49 -16.56
CA ARG A 200 40.53 3.18 -17.12
C ARG A 200 39.20 3.13 -17.87
N LEU A 201 38.24 4.02 -17.59
CA LEU A 201 36.87 3.94 -18.13
C LEU A 201 36.67 4.59 -19.52
N GLY A 202 37.74 4.93 -20.23
CA GLY A 202 37.65 5.34 -21.64
C GLY A 202 36.88 6.64 -21.91
N MET A 203 36.51 7.41 -20.87
CA MET A 203 35.98 8.76 -21.06
C MET A 203 37.01 9.60 -21.81
N PRO A 204 36.62 10.39 -22.81
CA PRO A 204 37.57 11.19 -23.58
C PRO A 204 38.41 12.00 -22.60
N ARG A 205 39.74 11.92 -22.75
CA ARG A 205 40.70 12.78 -22.05
C ARG A 205 40.26 14.23 -22.30
N TRP A 206 39.46 14.78 -21.40
CA TRP A 206 39.39 16.22 -21.23
C TRP A 206 40.84 16.61 -20.97
N LYS A 207 41.44 17.31 -21.93
CA LYS A 207 42.80 17.83 -21.81
C LYS A 207 42.84 18.78 -20.61
N VAL A 208 42.98 18.25 -19.41
CA VAL A 208 43.58 18.93 -18.26
C VAL A 208 45.10 18.93 -18.47
N LEU A 209 45.52 19.36 -19.66
CA LEU A 209 46.91 19.49 -20.09
C LEU A 209 47.21 20.89 -20.64
N SER A 210 46.26 21.84 -20.57
CA SER A 210 46.51 23.24 -20.90
C SER A 210 46.46 24.20 -19.70
N LEU A 211 45.82 23.85 -18.58
CA LEU A 211 45.76 24.74 -17.40
C LEU A 211 46.89 24.55 -16.38
N SER A 212 47.66 23.45 -16.43
CA SER A 212 48.75 23.20 -15.47
C SER A 212 50.03 23.97 -15.79
N ARG A 213 50.21 24.51 -17.00
CA ARG A 213 51.39 25.36 -17.30
C ARG A 213 51.19 26.86 -17.07
N GLN A 214 49.96 27.34 -16.95
CA GLN A 214 49.69 28.78 -16.79
C GLN A 214 49.24 29.19 -15.37
N LEU A 215 48.69 28.29 -14.56
CA LEU A 215 48.19 28.63 -13.21
C LEU A 215 49.15 28.27 -12.06
N LEU A 216 50.19 27.48 -12.32
CA LEU A 216 51.12 27.05 -11.26
C LEU A 216 51.94 28.18 -10.60
N PRO A 217 52.33 29.28 -11.28
CA PRO A 217 53.08 30.36 -10.62
C PRO A 217 52.22 31.21 -9.68
N ARG A 218 50.91 31.37 -9.97
CA ARG A 218 50.01 32.22 -9.16
C ARG A 218 49.48 31.50 -7.90
N PHE A 219 49.26 30.19 -7.96
CA PHE A 219 48.79 29.43 -6.79
C PHE A 219 49.85 29.19 -5.71
N ARG A 220 51.15 29.20 -6.06
CA ARG A 220 52.23 29.04 -5.07
C ARG A 220 52.39 30.21 -4.10
N ARG A 221 51.85 31.41 -4.40
CA ARG A 221 51.86 32.56 -3.46
C ARG A 221 50.76 32.51 -2.41
N LEU A 222 49.67 31.77 -2.64
CA LEU A 222 48.52 31.71 -1.73
C LEU A 222 48.62 30.61 -0.67
N LEU A 223 49.64 29.75 -0.73
CA LEU A 223 49.91 28.69 0.26
C LEU A 223 51.18 28.96 1.07
N ARG A 224 51.65 30.21 1.12
CA ARG A 224 52.74 30.69 2.00
C ARG A 224 52.36 31.97 2.77
N MET A 225 51.08 32.10 3.14
CA MET A 225 50.62 32.95 4.24
C MET A 225 49.77 32.09 5.16
#